data_AF-A0A920N471-F1
#
_entry.id   AF-A0A920N471-F1
#
_cell.length_a   1.000
_cell.length_b   1.000
_cell.length_c   1.000
_cell.angle_alpha   90.00
_cell.angle_beta   90.00
_cell.angle_gamma   90.00
#
_symmetry.space_group_name_H-M   'P 1'
#
loop_
_entity.id
_entity.type
_entity.pdbx_description
1 polymer ?
#
loop_
_entity_poly.entity_id
_entity_poly.type
_entity_poly.pdbx_seq_one_letter_code
_entity_poly.pdbx_strand_id
1 'polypeptide(L)'
;MAEVLVEADLRGVDSHGVTRLFGYLEMIDAGHVNPQPEVSVEKESGATALLDGDSGIGIIAARQAMDRAIALSAESGIACVSLRNVSHTGLLGFYTMRAARQGLIGIAMNNGPCMTPPFGGLEPVAATNPISIAAPSGGPHPVALDMATTTVAAGKIRLARKLGQPIPADWGLDRDGQPCTDPAEVIDNGFYQWTGVTRVSVWRR
;
A
#
# COMPACT_ATOMS: atom_id res chain seq x y z
N MET A 1 -14.45 -2.01 4.41
CA MET A 1 -13.67 -0.78 4.63
C MET A 1 -13.34 -0.58 6.11
N ALA A 2 -14.33 -0.41 7.00
CA ALA A 2 -14.12 -0.11 8.42
C ALA A 2 -13.07 -1.00 9.11
N GLU A 3 -13.17 -2.32 8.94
CA GLU A 3 -12.21 -3.28 9.50
C GLU A 3 -10.75 -2.99 9.11
N VAL A 4 -10.48 -2.59 7.86
CA VAL A 4 -9.12 -2.34 7.39
C VAL A 4 -8.55 -1.07 8.03
N LEU A 5 -9.39 -0.04 8.18
CA LEU A 5 -8.99 1.21 8.83
C LEU A 5 -8.70 0.98 10.32
N VAL A 6 -9.58 0.25 11.01
CA VAL A 6 -9.38 -0.09 12.43
C VAL A 6 -8.15 -0.98 12.62
N GLU A 7 -7.93 -1.98 11.76
CA GLU A 7 -6.77 -2.86 11.84
C GLU A 7 -5.45 -2.09 11.64
N ALA A 8 -5.46 -1.04 10.81
CA ALA A 8 -4.32 -0.16 10.61
C ALA A 8 -4.01 0.68 11.86
N ASP A 9 -5.03 1.29 12.47
CA ASP A 9 -4.87 2.04 13.74
C ASP A 9 -4.38 1.12 14.87
N LEU A 10 -4.94 -0.09 15.02
CA LEU A 10 -4.51 -1.07 16.02
C LEU A 10 -3.06 -1.54 15.85
N ARG A 11 -2.47 -1.34 14.66
CA ARG A 11 -1.08 -1.68 14.35
C ARG A 11 -0.13 -0.49 14.39
N GLY A 12 -0.62 0.69 14.78
CA GLY A 12 0.17 1.92 14.76
C GLY A 12 0.53 2.37 13.33
N VAL A 13 -0.25 1.95 12.33
CA VAL A 13 -0.14 2.40 10.94
C VAL A 13 -1.19 3.49 10.69
N ASP A 14 -1.23 4.49 11.57
CA ASP A 14 -2.25 5.53 11.64
C ASP A 14 -2.47 6.24 10.30
N SER A 15 -1.39 6.37 9.50
CA SER A 15 -1.44 6.90 8.13
C SER A 15 -2.42 6.20 7.18
N HIS A 16 -2.82 4.96 7.46
CA HIS A 16 -3.74 4.14 6.67
C HIS A 16 -5.01 3.77 7.45
N GLY A 17 -5.19 4.31 8.66
CA GLY A 17 -6.34 4.06 9.51
C GLY A 17 -7.48 5.06 9.31
N VAL A 18 -8.26 5.31 10.36
CA VAL A 18 -9.49 6.14 10.29
C VAL A 18 -9.23 7.56 9.79
N THR A 19 -8.01 8.08 9.94
CA THR A 19 -7.59 9.38 9.37
C THR A 19 -7.84 9.50 7.86
N ARG A 20 -7.88 8.38 7.12
CA ARG A 20 -8.12 8.35 5.67
C ARG A 20 -9.58 8.52 5.29
N LEU A 21 -10.52 8.35 6.22
CA LEU A 21 -11.95 8.38 5.94
C LEU A 21 -12.39 9.69 5.29
N PHE A 22 -11.92 10.83 5.79
CA PHE A 22 -12.26 12.13 5.22
C PHE A 22 -11.81 12.27 3.76
N GLY A 23 -10.60 11.83 3.43
CA GLY A 23 -10.13 11.84 2.04
C GLY A 23 -10.92 10.89 1.13
N TYR A 24 -11.49 9.80 1.67
CA TYR A 24 -12.41 8.95 0.90
C TYR A 24 -13.73 9.65 0.62
N LEU A 25 -14.30 10.36 1.59
CA LEU A 25 -15.52 11.14 1.41
C LEU A 25 -15.32 12.26 0.38
N GLU A 26 -14.21 13.00 0.46
CA GLU A 26 -13.87 14.04 -0.51
C GLU A 26 -13.78 13.48 -1.94
N MET A 27 -13.17 12.31 -2.14
CA MET A 27 -13.12 11.66 -3.45
C MET A 27 -14.50 11.22 -3.95
N ILE A 28 -15.39 10.77 -3.07
CA ILE A 28 -16.77 10.40 -3.41
C ILE A 28 -17.55 11.65 -3.82
N ASP A 29 -17.50 12.71 -3.01
CA ASP A 29 -18.20 13.98 -3.25
C ASP A 29 -17.73 14.64 -4.55
N ALA A 30 -16.44 14.52 -4.88
CA ALA A 30 -15.86 15.00 -6.13
C ALA A 30 -16.14 14.09 -7.35
N GLY A 31 -16.80 12.95 -7.17
CA GLY A 31 -17.08 11.99 -8.25
C GLY A 31 -15.84 11.28 -8.80
N HIS A 32 -14.74 11.25 -8.04
CA HIS A 32 -13.48 10.61 -8.44
C HIS A 32 -13.47 9.10 -8.21
N VAL A 33 -14.38 8.58 -7.37
CA VAL A 33 -14.50 7.16 -7.06
C VAL A 33 -15.96 6.73 -7.04
N ASN A 34 -16.23 5.50 -7.48
CA ASN A 34 -17.57 4.91 -7.35
C ASN A 34 -17.82 4.54 -5.87
N PRO A 35 -18.84 5.11 -5.21
CA PRO A 35 -19.18 4.75 -3.82
C PRO A 35 -19.85 3.37 -3.70
N GLN A 36 -20.37 2.82 -4.79
CA GLN A 36 -21.03 1.52 -4.86
C GLN A 36 -20.42 0.68 -5.99
N PRO A 37 -19.13 0.30 -5.89
CA PRO A 37 -18.44 -0.39 -6.97
C PRO A 37 -18.93 -1.83 -7.11
N GLU A 38 -19.15 -2.26 -8.35
CA GLU A 38 -19.39 -3.65 -8.70
C GLU A 38 -18.08 -4.30 -9.17
N VAL A 39 -17.41 -5.01 -8.25
CA VAL A 39 -16.14 -5.69 -8.58
C VAL A 39 -16.42 -6.89 -9.50
N SER A 40 -15.84 -6.88 -10.70
CA SER A 40 -16.02 -7.93 -11.71
C SER A 40 -14.76 -8.79 -11.87
N VAL A 41 -14.94 -10.04 -12.28
CA VAL A 41 -13.85 -10.89 -12.79
C VAL A 41 -13.84 -10.76 -14.31
N GLU A 42 -12.84 -10.07 -14.84
CA GLU A 42 -12.69 -9.80 -16.27
C GLU A 42 -12.13 -11.01 -17.02
N LYS A 43 -11.22 -11.74 -16.37
CA LYS A 43 -10.58 -12.92 -16.92
C LYS A 43 -10.16 -13.85 -15.80
N GLU A 44 -10.37 -15.13 -16.02
CA GLU A 44 -9.90 -16.16 -15.10
C GLU A 44 -9.45 -17.39 -15.88
N SER A 45 -8.33 -17.97 -15.48
CA SER A 45 -7.78 -19.18 -16.10
C SER A 45 -6.86 -19.89 -15.12
N GLY A 46 -7.28 -21.06 -14.63
CA GLY A 46 -6.52 -21.88 -13.68
C GLY A 46 -6.12 -21.07 -12.45
N ALA A 47 -4.82 -20.97 -12.20
CA ALA A 47 -4.23 -20.26 -11.06
C ALA A 47 -4.27 -18.72 -11.17
N THR A 48 -4.96 -18.11 -12.13
CA THR A 48 -4.88 -16.66 -12.38
C THR A 48 -6.23 -16.00 -12.58
N ALA A 49 -6.38 -14.77 -12.10
CA ALA A 49 -7.53 -13.92 -12.39
C ALA A 49 -7.15 -12.44 -12.56
N LEU A 50 -7.97 -11.71 -13.31
CA LEU A 50 -7.97 -10.25 -13.42
C LEU A 50 -9.31 -9.73 -12.93
N LEU A 51 -9.30 -8.85 -11.92
CA LEU A 51 -10.47 -8.17 -11.40
C LEU A 51 -10.46 -6.69 -11.80
N ASP A 52 -11.63 -6.15 -12.11
CA ASP A 52 -11.89 -4.72 -12.23
C ASP A 52 -12.60 -4.23 -10.97
N GLY A 53 -12.09 -3.15 -10.38
CA GLY A 53 -12.65 -2.57 -9.16
C GLY A 53 -13.67 -1.46 -9.38
N ASP A 54 -14.06 -1.20 -10.62
CA ASP A 54 -15.13 -0.25 -10.99
C ASP A 54 -14.90 1.16 -10.42
N SER A 55 -13.65 1.64 -10.54
CA SER A 55 -13.18 2.92 -10.01
C SER A 55 -13.51 3.14 -8.53
N GLY A 56 -13.70 2.07 -7.76
CA GLY A 56 -14.14 2.14 -6.38
C GLY A 56 -13.06 2.44 -5.35
N ILE A 57 -13.46 2.47 -4.08
CA ILE A 57 -12.53 2.43 -2.96
C ILE A 57 -11.78 1.10 -2.96
N GLY A 58 -10.47 1.16 -3.20
CA GLY A 58 -9.64 -0.03 -3.44
C GLY A 58 -9.65 -1.05 -2.30
N ILE A 59 -9.97 -0.64 -1.06
CA ILE A 59 -10.11 -1.55 0.08
C ILE A 59 -11.13 -2.67 -0.19
N ILE A 60 -12.21 -2.37 -0.91
CA ILE A 60 -13.29 -3.33 -1.18
C ILE A 60 -12.77 -4.38 -2.17
N ALA A 61 -12.26 -3.94 -3.31
CA ALA A 61 -11.80 -4.83 -4.37
C ALA A 61 -10.51 -5.59 -3.99
N ALA A 62 -9.60 -4.99 -3.22
CA ALA A 62 -8.38 -5.67 -2.76
C ALA A 62 -8.68 -6.86 -1.82
N ARG A 63 -9.71 -6.73 -0.97
CA ARG A 63 -10.19 -7.86 -0.16
C ARG A 63 -10.70 -8.99 -1.04
N GLN A 64 -11.55 -8.67 -2.01
CA GLN A 64 -12.11 -9.67 -2.94
C GLN A 64 -11.03 -10.33 -3.80
N ALA A 65 -10.03 -9.57 -4.24
CA ALA A 65 -8.89 -10.09 -5.00
C ALA A 65 -8.07 -11.10 -4.19
N MET A 66 -7.79 -10.81 -2.92
CA MET A 66 -7.10 -11.75 -2.03
C MET A 66 -7.96 -12.98 -1.72
N ASP A 67 -9.26 -12.80 -1.49
CA ASP A 67 -10.19 -13.93 -1.31
C ASP A 67 -10.23 -14.83 -2.54
N ARG A 68 -10.22 -14.25 -3.74
CA ARG A 68 -10.17 -15.01 -4.97
C ARG A 68 -8.85 -15.76 -5.14
N ALA A 69 -7.72 -15.11 -4.81
CA ALA A 69 -6.42 -15.75 -4.84
C ALA A 69 -6.35 -16.96 -3.88
N ILE A 70 -6.87 -16.80 -2.66
CA ILE A 70 -6.95 -17.89 -1.68
C ILE A 70 -7.78 -19.05 -2.23
N ALA A 71 -8.97 -18.76 -2.78
CA ALA A 71 -9.85 -19.78 -3.35
C ALA A 71 -9.19 -20.54 -4.50
N LEU A 72 -8.59 -19.85 -5.47
CA LEU A 72 -7.90 -20.48 -6.61
C LEU A 72 -6.69 -21.31 -6.14
N SER A 73 -5.96 -20.83 -5.14
CA SER A 73 -4.76 -21.51 -4.62
C SER A 73 -5.07 -22.88 -3.99
N ALA A 74 -6.30 -23.09 -3.50
CA ALA A 74 -6.71 -24.37 -2.92
C ALA A 74 -6.71 -25.51 -3.96
N GLU A 75 -6.97 -25.18 -5.23
CA GLU A 75 -7.02 -26.16 -6.33
C GLU A 75 -5.68 -26.29 -7.06
N SER A 76 -4.95 -25.18 -7.22
CA SER A 76 -3.72 -25.13 -8.04
C SER A 76 -2.41 -25.04 -7.25
N GLY A 77 -2.46 -24.96 -5.91
CA GLY A 77 -1.29 -24.82 -5.02
C GLY A 77 -0.66 -23.41 -5.01
N ILE A 78 -0.94 -22.59 -6.02
CA ILE A 78 -0.55 -21.17 -6.12
C ILE A 78 -1.65 -20.43 -6.86
N ALA A 79 -1.85 -19.14 -6.57
CA ALA A 79 -2.66 -18.27 -7.41
C ALA A 79 -2.09 -16.86 -7.50
N CYS A 80 -2.39 -16.17 -8.60
CA CYS A 80 -2.04 -14.78 -8.82
C CYS A 80 -3.26 -14.01 -9.33
N VAL A 81 -3.70 -13.01 -8.57
CA VAL A 81 -4.83 -12.16 -8.93
C VAL A 81 -4.35 -10.72 -9.14
N SER A 82 -4.60 -10.19 -10.33
CA SER A 82 -4.35 -8.79 -10.65
C SER A 82 -5.62 -7.98 -10.44
N LEU A 83 -5.51 -6.79 -9.87
CA LEU A 83 -6.62 -5.87 -9.64
C LEU A 83 -6.31 -4.54 -10.33
N ARG A 84 -7.28 -4.01 -11.09
CA ARG A 84 -7.17 -2.71 -11.76
C ARG A 84 -8.38 -1.82 -11.46
N ASN A 85 -8.29 -0.57 -11.91
CA ASN A 85 -9.38 0.40 -11.84
C ASN A 85 -9.89 0.58 -10.40
N VAL A 86 -8.97 0.87 -9.49
CA VAL A 86 -9.25 1.12 -8.06
C VAL A 86 -8.52 2.37 -7.60
N SER A 87 -9.05 2.99 -6.55
CA SER A 87 -8.34 4.01 -5.77
C SER A 87 -7.45 3.37 -4.69
N HIS A 88 -7.25 4.05 -3.56
CA HIS A 88 -6.36 3.63 -2.49
C HIS A 88 -6.82 2.33 -1.78
N THR A 89 -5.92 1.35 -1.68
CA THR A 89 -6.17 -0.01 -1.16
C THR A 89 -5.95 -0.17 0.35
N GLY A 90 -5.51 0.87 1.07
CA GLY A 90 -5.32 0.79 2.53
C GLY A 90 -4.08 -0.01 2.94
N LEU A 91 -4.15 -0.69 4.08
CA LEU A 91 -3.06 -1.50 4.63
C LEU A 91 -2.94 -2.83 3.88
N LEU A 92 -1.84 -3.05 3.15
CA LEU A 92 -1.65 -4.30 2.38
C LEU A 92 -1.53 -5.53 3.29
N GLY A 93 -0.90 -5.37 4.46
CA GLY A 93 -0.78 -6.40 5.48
C GLY A 93 -2.11 -7.02 5.89
N PHE A 94 -3.21 -6.27 5.81
CA PHE A 94 -4.55 -6.79 6.08
C PHE A 94 -4.87 -7.99 5.17
N TYR A 95 -4.55 -7.88 3.89
CA TYR A 95 -4.85 -8.92 2.89
C TYR A 95 -3.88 -10.09 3.01
N THR A 96 -2.59 -9.85 3.14
CA THR A 96 -1.61 -10.94 3.23
C THR A 96 -1.78 -11.75 4.51
N MET A 97 -2.06 -11.11 5.65
CA MET A 97 -2.39 -11.81 6.90
C MET A 97 -3.67 -12.64 6.78
N ARG A 98 -4.62 -12.25 5.94
CA ARG A 98 -5.84 -13.02 5.67
C ARG A 98 -5.53 -14.36 5.00
N ALA A 99 -4.57 -14.40 4.07
CA ALA A 99 -4.06 -15.66 3.52
C ALA A 99 -3.27 -16.46 4.57
N ALA A 100 -2.39 -15.80 5.32
CA ALA A 100 -1.57 -16.46 6.35
C ALA A 100 -2.37 -17.10 7.47
N ARG A 101 -3.49 -16.49 7.89
CA ARG A 101 -4.44 -17.07 8.86
C ARG A 101 -5.13 -18.34 8.34
N GLN A 102 -5.10 -18.59 7.03
CA GLN A 102 -5.62 -19.81 6.39
C GLN A 102 -4.51 -20.82 6.05
N GLY A 103 -3.30 -20.64 6.58
CA GLY A 103 -2.18 -21.55 6.33
C GLY A 103 -1.46 -21.33 5.00
N LEU A 104 -1.70 -20.20 4.31
CA LEU A 104 -1.12 -19.88 3.01
C LEU A 104 -0.05 -18.77 3.12
N ILE A 105 0.88 -18.72 2.18
CA ILE A 105 1.75 -17.54 2.03
C ILE A 105 0.99 -16.49 1.21
N GLY A 106 0.77 -15.31 1.79
CA GLY A 106 0.15 -14.17 1.12
C GLY A 106 1.19 -13.16 0.65
N ILE A 107 1.12 -12.73 -0.60
CA ILE A 107 1.93 -11.65 -1.16
C ILE A 107 0.98 -10.61 -1.78
N ALA A 108 1.21 -9.33 -1.47
CA ALA A 108 0.46 -8.23 -2.06
C ALA A 108 1.41 -7.09 -2.42
N MET A 109 1.20 -6.52 -3.60
CA MET A 109 1.91 -5.35 -4.09
C MET A 109 0.90 -4.35 -4.61
N ASN A 110 1.19 -3.06 -4.51
CA ASN A 110 0.35 -2.01 -5.06
C ASN A 110 1.22 -0.87 -5.61
N ASN A 111 0.69 -0.07 -6.52
CA ASN A 111 1.31 1.16 -7.00
C ASN A 111 0.41 2.38 -6.73
N GLY A 112 0.76 3.54 -7.28
CA GLY A 112 0.01 4.78 -7.11
C GLY A 112 0.58 5.92 -7.95
N PRO A 113 0.29 7.19 -7.59
CA PRO A 113 0.84 8.35 -8.27
C PRO A 113 2.37 8.38 -8.24
N CYS A 114 2.99 8.76 -9.36
CA CYS A 114 4.44 8.93 -9.46
C CYS A 114 4.90 10.10 -8.58
N MET A 115 5.71 9.80 -7.57
CA MET A 115 6.17 10.76 -6.55
C MET A 115 7.61 10.50 -6.10
N THR A 116 8.22 9.44 -6.61
CA THR A 116 9.57 9.00 -6.26
C THR A 116 10.41 8.86 -7.52
N PRO A 117 11.52 9.60 -7.65
CA PRO A 117 12.50 9.39 -8.68
C PRO A 117 13.32 8.12 -8.38
N PRO A 118 13.85 7.45 -9.42
CA PRO A 118 14.80 6.37 -9.22
C PRO A 118 16.10 6.93 -8.63
N PHE A 119 16.91 6.06 -8.04
CA PHE A 119 18.21 6.47 -7.50
C PHE A 119 19.06 7.18 -8.57
N GLY A 120 19.53 8.39 -8.25
CA GLY A 120 20.33 9.22 -9.16
C GLY A 120 19.52 10.04 -10.19
N GLY A 121 18.19 9.97 -10.17
CA GLY A 121 17.31 10.80 -10.99
C GLY A 121 16.56 11.86 -10.19
N LEU A 122 15.91 12.78 -10.92
CA LEU A 122 15.01 13.82 -10.37
C LEU A 122 13.60 13.75 -10.99
N GLU A 123 13.36 12.84 -11.94
CA GLU A 123 12.04 12.66 -12.54
C GLU A 123 11.26 11.57 -11.78
N PRO A 124 10.09 11.89 -11.18
CA PRO A 124 9.26 10.89 -10.51
C PRO A 124 8.67 9.89 -11.50
N VAL A 125 9.04 8.61 -11.35
CA VAL A 125 8.54 7.51 -12.20
C VAL A 125 7.89 6.38 -11.39
N ALA A 126 8.05 6.40 -10.06
CA ALA A 126 7.51 5.39 -9.16
C ALA A 126 6.65 6.03 -8.06
N ALA A 127 5.71 5.25 -7.52
CA ALA A 127 5.04 5.59 -6.27
C ALA A 127 5.80 5.00 -5.07
N THR A 128 5.19 5.08 -3.88
CA THR A 128 5.69 4.37 -2.69
C THR A 128 5.73 2.85 -2.83
N ASN A 129 5.06 2.30 -3.85
CA ASN A 129 5.05 0.90 -4.30
C ASN A 129 5.16 -0.15 -3.18
N PRO A 130 4.25 -0.18 -2.20
CA PRO A 130 4.38 -1.06 -1.05
C PRO A 130 4.35 -2.54 -1.44
N ILE A 131 5.10 -3.32 -0.67
CA ILE A 131 5.11 -4.78 -0.70
C ILE A 131 4.75 -5.31 0.68
N SER A 132 3.81 -6.25 0.71
CA SER A 132 3.50 -7.03 1.90
C SER A 132 3.65 -8.52 1.62
N ILE A 133 4.20 -9.23 2.60
CA ILE A 133 4.35 -10.69 2.60
C ILE A 133 3.93 -11.17 3.98
N ALA A 134 3.06 -12.18 4.06
CA ALA A 134 2.74 -12.84 5.31
C ALA A 134 2.73 -14.36 5.14
N ALA A 135 3.17 -15.09 6.16
CA ALA A 135 3.23 -16.54 6.16
C ALA A 135 2.73 -17.10 7.51
N PRO A 136 2.14 -18.31 7.51
CA PRO A 136 1.82 -18.99 8.76
C PRO A 136 3.10 -19.21 9.58
N SER A 137 2.94 -19.22 10.90
CA SER A 137 4.01 -19.55 11.83
C SER A 137 3.61 -20.77 12.67
N GLY A 138 4.56 -21.33 13.43
CA GLY A 138 4.24 -22.40 14.39
C GLY A 138 3.49 -21.92 15.65
N GLY A 139 3.23 -20.61 15.78
CA GLY A 139 2.54 -20.01 16.92
C GLY A 139 1.16 -19.44 16.56
N PRO A 140 0.53 -18.68 17.48
CA PRO A 140 -0.83 -18.15 17.31
C PRO A 140 -0.94 -17.01 16.28
N HIS A 141 0.18 -16.47 15.80
CA HIS A 141 0.21 -15.30 14.93
C HIS A 141 1.09 -15.55 13.70
N PRO A 142 0.62 -15.17 12.49
CA PRO A 142 1.47 -15.14 11.29
C PRO A 142 2.72 -14.28 11.45
N VAL A 143 3.76 -14.59 10.69
CA VAL A 143 4.87 -13.65 10.44
C VAL A 143 4.46 -12.76 9.27
N ALA A 144 4.61 -11.44 9.40
CA ALA A 144 4.24 -10.50 8.36
C ALA A 144 5.28 -9.37 8.19
N LEU A 145 5.56 -9.05 6.93
CA LEU A 145 6.24 -7.86 6.46
C LEU A 145 5.20 -7.00 5.73
N ASP A 146 5.16 -5.70 6.03
CA ASP A 146 4.38 -4.73 5.28
C ASP A 146 5.16 -3.41 5.25
N MET A 147 5.64 -3.04 4.06
CA MET A 147 6.55 -1.90 3.91
C MET A 147 6.32 -1.16 2.60
N ALA A 148 6.53 0.16 2.63
CA ALA A 148 6.75 0.95 1.43
C ALA A 148 8.16 0.66 0.86
N THR A 149 8.38 0.90 -0.43
CA THR A 149 9.73 0.90 -1.04
C THR A 149 10.41 2.28 -0.96
N THR A 150 9.76 3.26 -0.37
CA THR A 150 10.36 4.55 0.00
C THR A 150 10.99 4.49 1.39
N THR A 151 11.92 5.39 1.68
CA THR A 151 12.57 5.50 3.01
C THR A 151 11.55 5.65 4.13
N VAL A 152 10.44 6.35 3.84
CA VAL A 152 9.32 6.51 4.75
C VAL A 152 8.00 6.38 4.00
N ALA A 153 6.96 5.91 4.68
CA ALA A 153 5.60 5.92 4.15
C ALA A 153 5.12 7.35 3.89
N ALA A 154 4.48 7.59 2.73
CA ALA A 154 4.09 8.94 2.36
C ALA A 154 3.12 9.61 3.33
N GLY A 155 2.29 8.82 4.02
CA GLY A 155 1.39 9.33 5.04
C GLY A 155 2.10 9.93 6.26
N LYS A 156 3.34 9.52 6.58
CA LYS A 156 4.12 10.14 7.67
C LYS A 156 4.58 11.56 7.32
N ILE A 157 4.98 11.81 6.07
CA ILE A 157 5.31 13.16 5.59
C ILE A 157 4.06 14.05 5.59
N ARG A 158 2.92 13.53 5.10
CA ARG A 158 1.64 14.25 5.13
C ARG A 158 1.17 14.57 6.56
N LEU A 159 1.38 13.64 7.50
CA LEU A 159 1.09 13.88 8.91
C LEU A 159 1.99 14.96 9.48
N ALA A 160 3.30 14.92 9.22
CA ALA A 160 4.23 15.96 9.65
C ALA A 160 3.83 17.35 9.11
N ARG A 161 3.44 17.47 7.83
CA ARG A 161 2.86 18.70 7.26
C ARG A 161 1.63 19.16 8.04
N LYS A 162 0.68 18.25 8.30
CA LYS A 162 -0.55 18.57 9.05
C LYS A 162 -0.26 19.06 10.47
N LEU A 163 0.78 18.53 11.10
CA LEU A 163 1.22 18.91 12.44
C LEU A 163 2.18 20.11 12.45
N GLY A 164 2.60 20.63 11.29
CA GLY A 164 3.59 21.70 11.19
C GLY A 164 4.97 21.29 11.72
N GLN A 165 5.33 20.01 11.65
CA GLN A 165 6.57 19.47 12.19
C GLN A 165 7.58 19.20 11.07
N PRO A 166 8.89 19.42 11.31
CA PRO A 166 9.93 19.04 10.35
C PRO A 166 10.02 17.51 10.23
N ILE A 167 10.53 17.04 9.10
CA ILE A 167 10.87 15.63 8.86
C ILE A 167 12.39 15.42 8.87
N PRO A 168 12.87 14.20 9.16
CA PRO A 168 14.27 13.83 8.92
C PRO A 168 14.69 14.11 7.47
N ALA A 169 15.91 14.62 7.27
CA ALA A 169 16.39 15.05 5.95
C ALA A 169 16.53 13.89 4.93
N ASP A 170 16.57 12.64 5.39
CA ASP A 170 16.67 11.44 4.56
C ASP A 170 15.30 10.88 4.12
N TRP A 171 14.20 11.54 4.48
CA TRP A 171 12.85 11.12 4.09
C TRP A 171 12.43 11.63 2.71
N GLY A 172 12.96 12.76 2.29
CA GLY A 172 12.57 13.42 1.04
C GLY A 172 13.61 14.41 0.56
N LEU A 173 13.49 14.77 -0.71
CA LEU A 173 14.34 15.71 -1.41
C LEU A 173 13.51 16.93 -1.82
N ASP A 174 14.16 18.09 -1.93
CA ASP A 174 13.57 19.27 -2.58
C ASP A 174 13.58 19.15 -4.11
N ARG A 175 13.12 20.21 -4.80
CA ARG A 175 13.08 20.28 -6.27
C ARG A 175 14.45 20.11 -6.95
N ASP A 176 15.52 20.44 -6.25
CA ASP A 176 16.91 20.38 -6.73
C ASP A 176 17.59 19.06 -6.34
N GLY A 177 16.84 18.14 -5.73
CA GLY A 177 17.32 16.83 -5.31
C GLY A 177 18.14 16.83 -4.02
N GLN A 178 18.08 17.90 -3.22
CA GLN A 178 18.82 17.99 -1.96
C GLN A 178 17.97 17.48 -0.79
N PRO A 179 18.58 16.83 0.23
CA PRO A 179 17.89 16.43 1.46
C PRO A 179 17.07 17.57 2.08
N CYS A 180 15.79 17.33 2.34
CA CYS A 180 14.85 18.38 2.77
C CYS A 180 14.13 17.99 4.07
N THR A 181 14.02 18.95 4.99
CA THR A 181 13.33 18.77 6.27
C THR A 181 11.94 19.41 6.31
N ASP A 182 11.57 20.18 5.28
CA ASP A 182 10.24 20.76 5.15
C ASP A 182 9.29 19.79 4.43
N PRO A 183 8.28 19.23 5.12
CA PRO A 183 7.35 18.32 4.48
C PRO A 183 6.49 18.99 3.40
N ALA A 184 6.27 20.32 3.43
CA ALA A 184 5.53 21.02 2.39
C ALA A 184 6.35 21.08 1.09
N GLU A 185 7.63 21.44 1.16
CA GLU A 185 8.51 21.47 -0.02
C GLU A 185 8.61 20.07 -0.64
N VAL A 186 8.78 19.01 0.16
CA VAL A 186 8.83 17.62 -0.34
C VAL A 186 7.54 17.20 -1.03
N ILE A 187 6.37 17.62 -0.53
CA ILE A 187 5.08 17.21 -1.10
C ILE A 187 4.74 18.00 -2.36
N ASP A 188 4.98 19.31 -2.35
CA ASP A 188 4.43 20.23 -3.35
C ASP A 188 5.43 20.48 -4.50
N ASN A 189 6.73 20.42 -4.23
CA ASN A 189 7.78 20.80 -5.18
C ASN A 189 8.90 19.77 -5.34
N GLY A 190 9.09 18.89 -4.36
CA GLY A 190 10.19 17.95 -4.27
C GLY A 190 9.77 16.50 -4.50
N PHE A 191 10.47 15.59 -3.82
CA PHE A 191 10.42 14.16 -4.10
C PHE A 191 10.46 13.30 -2.83
N TYR A 192 9.73 12.19 -2.85
CA TYR A 192 9.85 11.17 -1.81
C TYR A 192 11.09 10.31 -2.07
N GLN A 193 11.89 10.06 -1.05
CA GLN A 193 13.14 9.33 -1.22
C GLN A 193 12.89 7.82 -1.28
N TRP A 194 13.48 7.16 -2.28
CA TRP A 194 13.50 5.71 -2.38
C TRP A 194 14.38 5.12 -1.27
N THR A 195 14.08 3.92 -0.75
CA THR A 195 14.83 3.26 0.35
C THR A 195 16.32 2.94 0.04
N GLY A 196 16.85 3.42 -1.09
CA GLY A 196 18.21 3.18 -1.58
C GLY A 196 18.42 1.77 -2.13
N VAL A 197 19.55 1.57 -2.83
CA VAL A 197 19.98 0.26 -3.32
C VAL A 197 20.37 -0.61 -2.11
N THR A 198 19.40 -1.31 -1.53
CA THR A 198 19.57 -2.37 -0.51
C THR A 198 20.48 -2.00 0.68
N ARG A 199 19.96 -1.29 1.68
CA ARG A 199 20.38 -1.52 3.07
C ARG A 199 19.55 -2.67 3.65
N VAL A 200 19.93 -3.90 3.32
CA VAL A 200 19.52 -5.07 4.10
C VAL A 200 20.39 -5.08 5.36
N SER A 201 19.94 -4.42 6.42
CA SER A 201 20.50 -4.66 7.74
C SER A 201 20.06 -6.06 8.19
N VAL A 202 20.96 -7.03 8.02
CA VAL A 202 20.85 -8.34 8.67
C VAL A 202 20.93 -8.08 10.16
N TRP A 203 19.83 -8.34 10.88
CA TRP A 203 19.84 -8.43 12.33
C TRP A 203 20.79 -9.57 12.73
N ARG A 204 22.04 -9.23 13.09
CA ARG A 204 22.92 -10.15 13.79
C ARG A 204 22.41 -10.25 15.24
N ARG A 205 22.36 -11.49 15.71
CA ARG A 205 21.86 -11.93 17.01
C ARG A 205 22.38 -11.09 18.18
#